data_AF-A0A3A9ACB5-F1
#
_entry.id   AF-A0A3A9ACB5-F1
#
_cell.length_a   1.000
_cell.length_b   1.000
_cell.length_c   1.000
_cell.angle_alpha   90.00
_cell.angle_beta   90.00
_cell.angle_gamma   90.00
#
_symmetry.space_group_name_H-M   'P 1'
#
loop_
_entity.id
_entity.type
_entity.pdbx_description
1 polymer ?
#
loop_
_entity_poly.entity_id
_entity_poly.type
_entity_poly.pdbx_seq_one_letter_code
_entity_poly.pdbx_strand_id
1 'polypeptide(L)'
;MKKERVLYLDLIRIVGFFMITSYHFSVAVRTLGIEAAYIDIFQGIIHIVWAPIAVSCFFMVSGAALIYRYEEKLDVKEYYKKRFLGIFPLFWLAYLFAFLDFFYRSKSMPNAPKVNFLLTVIGMDGYLYEYVDNFYMIGEWFLGAIIMLYILFPLYRLIMCKCKYILPVVFLGASIWLLYNNPFDMMIEKNLIVCSMYFVLGMLFEMIRKSPRQKAVVIGRRILAVVGVGLYIMVYLVEQSGYYFNAYHVVFMLAVSLYMIIMEVSTWIKSERVQKLIATIGRHSFAYYLLHHVFLYRYLPNFSGTVMSGSNTLLLFISSVGYIYLLAVGLDKIYAYLAGALGRWRAQKPVKVKGNS
;
A
#
# COMPACT_ATOMS: atom_id res chain seq x y z
N MET A 1 14.32 23.76 3.60
CA MET A 1 13.63 23.77 2.28
C MET A 1 12.66 22.59 2.21
N LYS A 2 11.42 22.82 1.74
CA LYS A 2 10.41 21.76 1.57
C LYS A 2 10.74 21.01 0.28
N LYS A 3 11.06 19.71 0.36
CA LYS A 3 11.34 18.89 -0.83
C LYS A 3 10.08 18.82 -1.72
N GLU A 4 10.28 18.91 -3.03
CA GLU A 4 9.21 18.90 -4.03
C GLU A 4 8.46 17.58 -4.05
N ARG A 5 7.21 17.62 -4.51
CA ARG A 5 6.39 16.41 -4.62
C ARG A 5 6.86 15.58 -5.82
N VAL A 6 7.02 14.28 -5.62
CA VAL A 6 7.53 13.36 -6.64
C VAL A 6 6.36 12.66 -7.32
N LEU A 7 6.04 13.09 -8.55
CA LEU A 7 4.83 12.68 -9.29
C LEU A 7 4.69 11.16 -9.45
N TYR A 8 5.77 10.45 -9.80
CA TYR A 8 5.71 9.01 -10.06
C TYR A 8 5.27 8.21 -8.83
N LEU A 9 5.63 8.67 -7.61
CA LEU A 9 5.22 8.01 -6.37
C LEU A 9 3.70 8.10 -6.17
N ASP A 10 3.08 9.21 -6.54
CA ASP A 10 1.63 9.34 -6.48
C ASP A 10 0.95 8.54 -7.59
N LEU A 11 1.54 8.49 -8.78
CA LEU A 11 1.00 7.70 -9.89
C LEU A 11 1.01 6.19 -9.57
N ILE A 12 2.10 5.68 -8.99
CA ILE A 12 2.15 4.28 -8.53
C ILE A 12 1.11 4.03 -7.44
N ARG A 13 0.89 4.98 -6.51
CA ARG A 13 -0.16 4.82 -5.50
C ARG A 13 -1.54 4.68 -6.12
N ILE A 14 -1.82 5.47 -7.15
CA ILE A 14 -3.10 5.43 -7.87
C ILE A 14 -3.28 4.08 -8.54
N VAL A 15 -2.32 3.69 -9.37
CA VAL A 15 -2.35 2.38 -10.05
C VAL A 15 -2.47 1.24 -9.05
N GLY A 16 -1.71 1.29 -7.95
CA GLY A 16 -1.74 0.29 -6.88
C GLY A 16 -3.11 0.15 -6.24
N PHE A 17 -3.83 1.24 -5.97
CA PHE A 17 -5.17 1.11 -5.38
C PHE A 17 -6.21 0.59 -6.40
N PHE A 18 -6.06 0.87 -7.69
CA PHE A 18 -6.90 0.25 -8.72
C PHE A 18 -6.65 -1.26 -8.78
N MET A 19 -5.39 -1.68 -8.78
CA MET A 19 -4.98 -3.08 -8.83
C MET A 19 -5.43 -3.88 -7.60
N ILE A 20 -5.22 -3.36 -6.39
CA ILE A 20 -5.63 -4.04 -5.15
C ILE A 20 -7.15 -4.16 -5.09
N THR A 21 -7.89 -3.11 -5.49
CA THR A 21 -9.35 -3.13 -5.51
C THR A 21 -9.88 -4.06 -6.57
N SER A 22 -9.25 -4.11 -7.74
CA SER A 22 -9.61 -5.05 -8.82
C SER A 22 -9.55 -6.49 -8.31
N TYR A 23 -8.45 -6.87 -7.67
CA TYR A 23 -8.31 -8.19 -7.08
C TYR A 23 -9.39 -8.47 -6.02
N HIS A 24 -9.52 -7.60 -5.01
CA HIS A 24 -10.50 -7.84 -3.95
C HIS A 24 -11.96 -7.76 -4.42
N PHE A 25 -12.24 -6.96 -5.44
CA PHE A 25 -13.54 -6.95 -6.12
C PHE A 25 -13.82 -8.32 -6.73
N SER A 26 -12.88 -8.89 -7.49
CA SER A 26 -13.04 -10.23 -8.08
C SER A 26 -13.26 -11.30 -7.02
N VAL A 27 -12.50 -11.27 -5.93
CA VAL A 27 -12.64 -12.22 -4.82
C VAL A 27 -14.00 -12.06 -4.13
N ALA A 28 -14.43 -10.84 -3.84
CA ALA A 28 -15.70 -10.58 -3.19
C ALA A 28 -16.89 -10.97 -4.08
N VAL A 29 -16.87 -10.65 -5.37
CA VAL A 29 -17.89 -11.05 -6.35
C VAL A 29 -18.06 -12.57 -6.37
N ARG A 30 -16.96 -13.33 -6.47
CA ARG A 30 -17.00 -14.80 -6.42
C ARG A 30 -17.51 -15.33 -5.08
N THR A 31 -16.99 -14.79 -3.97
CA THR A 31 -17.35 -15.24 -2.62
C THR A 31 -18.84 -15.04 -2.33
N LEU A 32 -19.44 -13.99 -2.90
CA LEU A 32 -20.84 -13.64 -2.70
C LEU A 32 -21.78 -14.29 -3.73
N GLY A 33 -21.28 -15.18 -4.60
CA GLY A 33 -22.08 -15.87 -5.60
C GLY A 33 -22.69 -14.95 -6.66
N ILE A 34 -22.00 -13.86 -7.00
CA ILE A 34 -22.43 -12.94 -8.05
C ILE A 34 -21.87 -13.45 -9.38
N GLU A 35 -22.76 -13.83 -10.31
CA GLU A 35 -22.36 -14.29 -11.64
C GLU A 35 -22.04 -13.10 -12.54
N ALA A 36 -20.78 -12.68 -12.56
CA ALA A 36 -20.34 -11.50 -13.30
C ALA A 36 -19.50 -11.87 -14.53
N ALA A 37 -19.92 -11.41 -15.71
CA ALA A 37 -19.14 -11.60 -16.94
C ALA A 37 -17.77 -10.89 -16.85
N TYR A 38 -16.73 -11.54 -17.40
CA TYR A 38 -15.34 -11.08 -17.46
C TYR A 38 -14.66 -10.84 -16.11
N ILE A 39 -15.16 -11.46 -15.03
CA ILE A 39 -14.62 -11.26 -13.69
C ILE A 39 -13.13 -11.64 -13.56
N ASP A 40 -12.65 -12.60 -14.37
CA ASP A 40 -11.27 -13.08 -14.35
C ASP A 40 -10.25 -11.96 -14.66
N ILE A 41 -10.60 -11.00 -15.52
CA ILE A 41 -9.72 -9.87 -15.87
C ILE A 41 -9.41 -9.02 -14.64
N PHE A 42 -10.35 -8.94 -13.69
CA PHE A 42 -10.19 -8.17 -12.47
C PHE A 42 -9.29 -8.87 -11.44
N GLN A 43 -9.11 -10.19 -11.54
CA GLN A 43 -8.30 -10.95 -10.60
C GLN A 43 -6.79 -10.80 -10.90
N GLY A 44 -6.42 -10.88 -12.18
CA GLY A 44 -5.03 -11.05 -12.54
C GLY A 44 -4.78 -11.40 -14.02
N ILE A 45 -3.56 -11.87 -14.28
CA ILE A 45 -3.19 -12.58 -15.52
C ILE A 45 -3.28 -14.07 -15.22
N ILE A 46 -4.44 -14.67 -15.49
CA ILE A 46 -4.71 -16.10 -15.24
C ILE A 46 -4.40 -16.49 -13.78
N HIS A 47 -3.22 -17.07 -13.49
CA HIS A 47 -2.81 -17.48 -12.15
C HIS A 47 -2.10 -16.38 -11.35
N ILE A 48 -1.69 -15.30 -12.01
CA ILE A 48 -0.94 -14.20 -11.40
C ILE A 48 -1.88 -13.10 -10.96
N VAL A 49 -2.05 -12.93 -9.65
CA VAL A 49 -2.99 -11.98 -9.07
C VAL A 49 -2.42 -10.55 -8.95
N TRP A 50 -3.28 -9.53 -9.09
CA TRP A 50 -2.84 -8.13 -9.06
C TRP A 50 -2.41 -7.63 -7.68
N ALA A 51 -2.97 -8.18 -6.60
CA ALA A 51 -2.76 -7.67 -5.24
C ALA A 51 -1.29 -7.72 -4.77
N PRO A 52 -0.56 -8.84 -4.87
CA PRO A 52 0.85 -8.90 -4.48
C PRO A 52 1.75 -7.94 -5.27
N ILE A 53 1.44 -7.70 -6.55
CA ILE A 53 2.17 -6.73 -7.40
C ILE A 53 1.94 -5.30 -6.87
N ALA A 54 0.69 -4.95 -6.56
CA ALA A 54 0.33 -3.65 -6.00
C ALA A 54 0.99 -3.39 -4.64
N VAL A 55 0.93 -4.37 -3.74
CA VAL A 55 1.53 -4.28 -2.39
C VAL A 55 3.06 -4.15 -2.46
N SER A 56 3.71 -4.93 -3.32
CA SER A 56 5.15 -4.81 -3.58
C SER A 56 5.54 -3.41 -4.07
N CYS A 57 4.74 -2.82 -4.96
CA CYS A 57 4.89 -1.43 -5.39
C CYS A 57 4.69 -0.43 -4.25
N PHE A 58 3.75 -0.65 -3.32
CA PHE A 58 3.57 0.22 -2.16
C PHE A 58 4.78 0.19 -1.20
N PHE A 59 5.42 -0.96 -1.00
CA PHE A 59 6.67 -1.04 -0.24
C PHE A 59 7.80 -0.26 -0.93
N MET A 60 7.99 -0.44 -2.24
CA MET A 60 8.98 0.34 -3.01
C MET A 60 8.71 1.85 -2.92
N VAL A 61 7.45 2.28 -3.15
CA VAL A 61 7.04 3.69 -3.02
C VAL A 61 7.33 4.25 -1.63
N SER A 62 7.10 3.45 -0.59
CA SER A 62 7.35 3.87 0.79
C SER A 62 8.84 4.07 1.08
N GLY A 63 9.69 3.13 0.67
CA GLY A 63 11.14 3.26 0.78
C GLY A 63 11.70 4.45 0.00
N ALA A 64 11.28 4.58 -1.27
CA ALA A 64 11.64 5.70 -2.13
C ALA A 64 11.25 7.06 -1.54
N ALA A 65 10.00 7.21 -1.08
CA ALA A 65 9.53 8.46 -0.47
C ALA A 65 10.34 8.85 0.78
N LEU A 66 10.75 7.86 1.58
CA LEU A 66 11.48 8.07 2.81
C LEU A 66 12.94 8.44 2.55
N ILE A 67 13.64 7.73 1.66
CA ILE A 67 15.01 8.12 1.30
C ILE A 67 14.99 9.47 0.57
N TYR A 68 14.03 9.72 -0.33
CA TYR A 68 13.88 11.02 -0.99
C TYR A 68 13.90 12.16 0.02
N ARG A 69 13.15 12.01 1.12
CA ARG A 69 13.01 13.01 2.18
C ARG A 69 14.22 13.08 3.10
N TYR A 70 14.66 11.95 3.64
CA TYR A 70 15.56 11.90 4.80
C TYR A 70 17.00 11.50 4.46
N GLU A 71 17.36 11.25 3.21
CA GLU A 71 18.71 10.86 2.78
C GLU A 71 19.81 11.76 3.37
N GLU A 72 19.70 13.08 3.25
CA GLU A 72 20.73 14.00 3.77
C GLU A 72 20.69 14.15 5.30
N LYS A 73 19.49 14.33 5.86
CA LYS A 73 19.30 14.60 7.29
C LYS A 73 18.09 13.85 7.84
N LEU A 74 18.30 13.16 8.96
CA LEU A 74 17.27 12.44 9.70
C LEU A 74 17.33 12.86 11.17
N ASP A 75 16.27 13.53 11.64
CA ASP A 75 15.96 13.62 13.07
C ASP A 75 15.05 12.43 13.40
N VAL A 76 15.57 11.49 14.20
CA VAL A 76 14.88 10.22 14.50
C VAL A 76 13.60 10.44 15.31
N LYS A 77 13.62 11.38 16.26
CA LYS A 77 12.45 11.69 17.11
C LYS A 77 11.32 12.28 16.27
N GLU A 78 11.66 13.29 15.45
CA GLU A 78 10.70 13.94 14.58
C GLU A 78 10.23 13.01 13.46
N TYR A 79 11.09 12.09 13.00
CA TYR A 79 10.72 11.04 12.05
C TYR A 79 9.62 10.13 12.61
N TYR A 80 9.84 9.53 13.79
CA TYR A 80 8.86 8.61 14.37
C TYR A 80 7.56 9.32 14.73
N LYS A 81 7.64 10.55 15.24
CA LYS A 81 6.45 11.38 15.46
C LYS A 81 5.66 11.58 14.17
N LYS A 82 6.32 11.89 13.05
CA LYS A 82 5.67 12.05 11.74
C LYS A 82 5.08 10.75 11.20
N ARG A 83 5.73 9.60 11.41
CA ARG A 83 5.19 8.29 11.02
C ARG A 83 3.95 7.96 11.84
N PHE A 84 4.05 8.13 13.17
CA PHE A 84 2.96 7.88 14.09
C PHE A 84 1.72 8.70 13.74
N LEU A 85 1.88 10.03 13.62
CA LEU A 85 0.79 10.95 13.28
C LEU A 85 0.26 10.78 11.85
N GLY A 86 1.06 10.19 10.96
CA GLY A 86 0.68 9.93 9.58
C GLY A 86 -0.12 8.64 9.39
N ILE A 87 -0.17 7.75 10.39
CA ILE A 87 -0.79 6.42 10.30
C ILE A 87 -1.90 6.31 11.33
N PHE A 88 -1.53 6.34 12.61
CA PHE A 88 -2.40 5.90 13.70
C PHE A 88 -3.67 6.72 13.87
N PRO A 89 -3.65 8.07 13.84
CA PRO A 89 -4.89 8.82 14.06
C PRO A 89 -5.97 8.54 13.01
N LEU A 90 -5.58 8.42 11.75
CA LEU A 90 -6.52 8.11 10.66
C LEU A 90 -6.95 6.65 10.71
N PHE A 91 -6.02 5.74 10.99
CA PHE A 91 -6.31 4.32 11.18
C PHE A 91 -7.29 4.09 12.33
N TRP A 92 -7.06 4.67 13.51
CA TRP A 92 -7.97 4.54 14.65
C TRP A 92 -9.37 5.10 14.35
N LEU A 93 -9.44 6.21 13.61
CA LEU A 93 -10.72 6.77 13.19
C LEU A 93 -11.46 5.82 12.23
N ALA A 94 -10.78 5.31 11.22
CA ALA A 94 -11.34 4.32 10.30
C ALA A 94 -11.78 3.04 11.03
N TYR A 95 -10.95 2.58 11.96
CA TYR A 95 -11.19 1.39 12.76
C TYR A 95 -12.44 1.58 13.63
N LEU A 96 -12.57 2.74 14.28
CA LEU A 96 -13.75 3.07 15.09
C LEU A 96 -15.04 2.98 14.26
N PHE A 97 -15.05 3.50 13.02
CA PHE A 97 -16.21 3.37 12.15
C PHE A 97 -16.50 1.92 11.75
N ALA A 98 -15.48 1.14 11.39
CA ALA A 98 -15.64 -0.27 11.07
C ALA A 98 -16.14 -1.09 12.27
N PHE A 99 -15.62 -0.79 13.45
CA PHE A 99 -16.01 -1.41 14.71
C PHE A 99 -17.45 -1.07 15.11
N LEU A 100 -17.87 0.18 14.97
CA LEU A 100 -19.25 0.56 15.23
C LEU A 100 -20.21 -0.13 14.25
N ASP A 101 -19.91 -0.14 12.95
CA ASP A 101 -20.72 -0.86 11.95
C ASP A 101 -20.80 -2.36 12.28
N PHE A 102 -19.68 -2.99 12.65
CA PHE A 102 -19.67 -4.38 13.11
C PHE A 102 -20.57 -4.55 14.33
N PHE A 103 -20.35 -3.78 15.40
CA PHE A 103 -21.07 -3.90 16.67
C PHE A 103 -22.59 -3.76 16.52
N TYR A 104 -23.06 -2.80 15.72
CA TYR A 104 -24.49 -2.62 15.47
C TYR A 104 -25.09 -3.78 14.67
N ARG A 105 -24.32 -4.44 13.79
CA ARG A 105 -24.81 -5.58 12.98
C ARG A 105 -24.76 -6.90 13.73
N SER A 106 -23.62 -7.20 14.35
CA SER A 106 -23.41 -8.44 15.10
C SER A 106 -24.15 -8.44 16.44
N LYS A 107 -24.51 -7.25 16.95
CA LYS A 107 -25.05 -7.04 18.30
C LYS A 107 -24.10 -7.56 19.39
N SER A 108 -22.81 -7.68 19.07
CA SER A 108 -21.78 -8.21 19.97
C SER A 108 -20.40 -7.65 19.67
N MET A 109 -19.49 -7.78 20.63
CA MET A 109 -18.06 -7.56 20.37
C MET A 109 -17.49 -8.73 19.55
N PRO A 110 -16.39 -8.51 18.79
CA PRO A 110 -15.62 -9.61 18.22
C PRO A 110 -15.23 -10.61 19.30
N ASN A 111 -15.33 -11.90 18.99
CA ASN A 111 -15.02 -12.97 19.92
C ASN A 111 -13.51 -13.23 19.96
N ALA A 112 -12.78 -12.37 20.68
CA ALA A 112 -11.33 -12.48 20.86
C ALA A 112 -10.91 -12.11 22.30
N PRO A 113 -9.78 -12.63 22.81
CA PRO A 113 -9.26 -12.23 24.11
C PRO A 113 -9.05 -10.72 24.19
N LYS A 114 -9.66 -10.04 25.17
CA LYS A 114 -9.66 -8.56 25.26
C LYS A 114 -8.25 -7.94 25.26
N VAL A 115 -7.26 -8.66 25.79
CA VAL A 115 -5.85 -8.23 25.78
C VAL A 115 -5.31 -8.05 24.35
N ASN A 116 -5.81 -8.83 23.39
CA ASN A 116 -5.41 -8.77 21.98
C ASN A 116 -5.93 -7.51 21.28
N PHE A 117 -6.81 -6.72 21.90
CA PHE A 117 -7.15 -5.38 21.41
C PHE A 117 -5.92 -4.45 21.34
N LEU A 118 -4.87 -4.72 22.13
CA LEU A 118 -3.60 -4.01 22.01
C LEU A 118 -2.98 -4.15 20.61
N LEU A 119 -3.15 -5.32 19.94
CA LEU A 119 -2.69 -5.54 18.58
C LEU A 119 -3.36 -4.57 17.60
N THR A 120 -4.66 -4.33 17.77
CA THR A 120 -5.39 -3.31 17.01
C THR A 120 -4.86 -1.92 17.29
N VAL A 121 -4.65 -1.55 18.56
CA VAL A 121 -4.14 -0.21 18.90
C VAL A 121 -2.81 0.09 18.20
N ILE A 122 -1.93 -0.91 18.07
CA ILE A 122 -0.63 -0.78 17.40
C ILE A 122 -0.65 -1.16 15.91
N GLY A 123 -1.80 -1.50 15.33
CA GLY A 123 -1.96 -1.82 13.91
C GLY A 123 -1.31 -3.14 13.46
N MET A 124 -1.20 -4.11 14.38
CA MET A 124 -0.60 -5.44 14.16
C MET A 124 -1.64 -6.57 14.09
N ASP A 125 -2.90 -6.28 14.37
CA ASP A 125 -4.01 -7.25 14.33
C ASP A 125 -4.15 -7.91 12.96
N GLY A 126 -4.14 -7.14 11.87
CA GLY A 126 -4.18 -7.69 10.50
C GLY A 126 -2.94 -8.49 10.11
N TYR A 127 -1.76 -8.12 10.62
CA TYR A 127 -0.52 -8.84 10.35
C TYR A 127 -0.46 -10.20 11.06
N LEU A 128 -1.08 -10.30 12.24
CA LEU A 128 -1.08 -11.49 13.09
C LEU A 128 -2.41 -12.26 13.07
N TYR A 129 -3.35 -11.87 12.22
CA TYR A 129 -4.71 -12.43 12.14
C TYR A 129 -4.74 -13.96 11.94
N GLU A 130 -3.78 -14.53 11.21
CA GLU A 130 -3.70 -15.98 10.97
C GLU A 130 -3.13 -16.77 12.15
N TYR A 131 -2.54 -16.10 13.15
CA TYR A 131 -1.83 -16.75 14.26
C TYR A 131 -2.52 -16.58 15.61
N VAL A 132 -3.29 -15.50 15.78
CA VAL A 132 -3.90 -15.13 17.06
C VAL A 132 -5.26 -14.50 16.81
N ASP A 133 -6.30 -15.06 17.44
CA ASP A 133 -7.64 -14.47 17.48
C ASP A 133 -7.58 -13.03 18.02
N ASN A 134 -8.02 -12.08 17.22
CA ASN A 134 -7.89 -10.66 17.54
C ASN A 134 -9.06 -9.85 16.97
N PHE A 135 -8.96 -8.52 17.07
CA PHE A 135 -10.02 -7.60 16.68
C PHE A 135 -9.80 -7.02 15.27
N TYR A 136 -9.15 -7.76 14.37
CA TYR A 136 -8.89 -7.33 13.00
C TYR A 136 -10.18 -6.95 12.25
N MET A 137 -10.19 -5.77 11.62
CA MET A 137 -11.32 -5.27 10.83
C MET A 137 -10.89 -4.49 9.57
N ILE A 138 -9.77 -3.78 9.64
CA ILE A 138 -9.26 -2.93 8.56
C ILE A 138 -7.73 -2.93 8.53
N GLY A 139 -7.19 -2.47 7.41
CA GLY A 139 -5.76 -2.17 7.26
C GLY A 139 -4.94 -3.30 6.66
N GLU A 140 -5.51 -4.51 6.52
CA GLU A 140 -4.82 -5.68 5.97
C GLU A 140 -3.51 -6.00 6.71
N TRP A 141 -2.87 -7.11 6.33
CA TRP A 141 -1.56 -7.47 6.88
C TRP A 141 -0.47 -6.44 6.50
N PHE A 142 -0.65 -5.71 5.39
CA PHE A 142 0.29 -4.67 4.94
C PHE A 142 0.51 -3.58 5.99
N LEU A 143 -0.52 -3.17 6.75
CA LEU A 143 -0.39 -2.10 7.74
C LEU A 143 0.66 -2.45 8.81
N GLY A 144 0.62 -3.67 9.35
CA GLY A 144 1.61 -4.12 10.33
C GLY A 144 3.01 -4.22 9.71
N ALA A 145 3.10 -4.77 8.49
CA ALA A 145 4.36 -4.86 7.75
C ALA A 145 5.00 -3.47 7.53
N ILE A 146 4.23 -2.48 7.08
CA ILE A 146 4.76 -1.14 6.81
C ILE A 146 5.14 -0.39 8.09
N ILE A 147 4.44 -0.61 9.22
CA ILE A 147 4.81 -0.06 10.52
C ILE A 147 6.19 -0.60 10.93
N MET A 148 6.44 -1.90 10.82
CA MET A 148 7.75 -2.50 11.12
C MET A 148 8.85 -1.94 10.21
N LEU A 149 8.60 -1.80 8.91
CA LEU A 149 9.56 -1.19 7.99
C LEU A 149 9.86 0.27 8.31
N TYR A 150 8.87 1.04 8.77
CA TYR A 150 9.10 2.41 9.25
C TYR A 150 9.90 2.44 10.54
N ILE A 151 9.76 1.45 11.43
CA ILE A 151 10.64 1.30 12.59
C ILE A 151 12.08 1.06 12.15
N LEU A 152 12.29 0.19 11.14
CA LEU A 152 13.61 -0.21 10.64
C LEU A 152 14.28 0.82 9.70
N PHE A 153 13.51 1.75 9.12
CA PHE A 153 14.01 2.71 8.13
C PHE A 153 15.27 3.50 8.57
N PRO A 154 15.39 4.03 9.80
CA PRO A 154 16.60 4.75 10.21
C PRO A 154 17.88 3.89 10.09
N LEU A 155 17.79 2.60 10.42
CA LEU A 155 18.88 1.64 10.25
C LEU A 155 19.17 1.39 8.77
N TYR A 156 18.13 1.17 7.96
CA TYR A 156 18.30 0.97 6.51
C TYR A 156 18.94 2.16 5.82
N ARG A 157 18.50 3.38 6.17
CA ARG A 157 19.11 4.63 5.70
C ARG A 157 20.57 4.68 6.09
N LEU A 158 20.91 4.43 7.36
CA LEU A 158 22.30 4.50 7.84
C LEU A 158 23.22 3.60 7.01
N ILE A 159 22.79 2.38 6.71
CA ILE A 159 23.56 1.41 5.93
C ILE A 159 23.63 1.82 4.46
N MET A 160 22.49 2.15 3.84
CA MET A 160 22.44 2.49 2.40
C MET A 160 23.13 3.81 2.05
N CYS A 161 23.17 4.78 2.95
CA CYS A 161 23.94 6.01 2.76
C CYS A 161 25.46 5.74 2.72
N LYS A 162 25.94 4.64 3.32
CA LYS A 162 27.34 4.20 3.19
C LYS A 162 27.55 3.34 1.93
N CYS A 163 26.67 2.38 1.70
CA CYS A 163 26.69 1.53 0.51
C CYS A 163 25.26 1.23 0.05
N LYS A 164 24.80 1.94 -0.99
CA LYS A 164 23.40 1.85 -1.47
C LYS A 164 23.01 0.47 -2.02
N TYR A 165 23.98 -0.39 -2.34
CA TYR A 165 23.72 -1.71 -2.93
C TYR A 165 23.64 -2.85 -1.90
N ILE A 166 24.16 -2.66 -0.68
CA ILE A 166 24.34 -3.77 0.27
C ILE A 166 23.01 -4.39 0.71
N LEU A 167 22.04 -3.57 1.16
CA LEU A 167 20.75 -4.09 1.62
C LEU A 167 19.91 -4.67 0.48
N PRO A 168 19.79 -4.03 -0.71
CA PRO A 168 19.12 -4.65 -1.84
C PRO A 168 19.67 -6.03 -2.20
N VAL A 169 21.00 -6.20 -2.24
CA VAL A 169 21.63 -7.49 -2.56
C VAL A 169 21.35 -8.52 -1.46
N VAL A 170 21.54 -8.15 -0.19
CA VAL A 170 21.33 -9.05 0.95
C VAL A 170 19.86 -9.49 1.04
N PHE A 171 18.91 -8.56 0.97
CA PHE A 171 17.50 -8.90 1.07
C PHE A 171 16.97 -9.63 -0.16
N LEU A 172 17.51 -9.36 -1.37
CA LEU A 172 17.18 -10.15 -2.55
C LEU A 172 17.67 -11.60 -2.41
N GLY A 173 18.94 -11.80 -2.01
CA GLY A 173 19.48 -13.13 -1.77
C GLY A 173 18.71 -13.89 -0.68
N ALA A 174 18.38 -13.22 0.43
CA ALA A 174 17.58 -13.79 1.50
C ALA A 174 16.15 -14.14 1.05
N SER A 175 15.51 -13.28 0.24
CA SER A 175 14.17 -13.55 -0.31
C SER A 175 14.17 -14.74 -1.26
N ILE A 176 15.21 -14.89 -2.10
CA ILE A 176 15.38 -16.05 -2.97
C ILE A 176 15.60 -17.31 -2.13
N TRP A 177 16.45 -17.25 -1.10
CA TRP A 177 16.66 -18.40 -0.22
C TRP A 177 15.37 -18.83 0.49
N LEU A 178 14.61 -17.87 1.04
CA LEU A 178 13.31 -18.13 1.66
C LEU A 178 12.31 -18.75 0.69
N LEU A 179 12.33 -18.34 -0.58
CA LEU A 179 11.42 -18.91 -1.58
C LEU A 179 11.58 -20.42 -1.77
N TYR A 180 12.79 -20.93 -1.61
CA TYR A 180 13.08 -22.36 -1.77
C TYR A 180 13.24 -23.11 -0.45
N ASN A 181 13.45 -22.41 0.67
CA ASN A 181 13.78 -23.00 1.97
C ASN A 181 13.04 -22.30 3.12
N ASN A 182 11.79 -21.86 2.92
CA ASN A 182 11.05 -21.07 3.91
C ASN A 182 10.90 -21.85 5.24
N PRO A 183 11.56 -21.44 6.33
CA PRO A 183 11.40 -22.11 7.62
C PRO A 183 10.20 -21.57 8.40
N PHE A 184 9.56 -20.49 7.91
CA PHE A 184 8.47 -19.82 8.59
C PHE A 184 7.13 -20.33 8.11
N ASP A 185 6.23 -20.63 9.05
CA ASP A 185 4.82 -20.92 8.79
C ASP A 185 4.05 -19.62 8.47
N MET A 186 4.46 -18.95 7.40
CA MET A 186 3.92 -17.67 6.94
C MET A 186 3.98 -17.59 5.43
N MET A 187 2.94 -17.03 4.82
CA MET A 187 2.97 -16.64 3.42
C MET A 187 4.20 -15.76 3.16
N ILE A 188 5.04 -16.15 2.22
CA ILE A 188 6.33 -15.48 1.96
C ILE A 188 6.18 -13.97 1.65
N GLU A 189 5.07 -13.56 1.06
CA GLU A 189 4.75 -12.14 0.79
C GLU A 189 4.52 -11.30 2.06
N LYS A 190 4.11 -11.93 3.17
CA LYS A 190 3.97 -11.29 4.49
C LYS A 190 5.28 -11.29 5.26
N ASN A 191 6.26 -12.08 4.84
CA ASN A 191 7.55 -12.16 5.51
C ASN A 191 8.28 -10.81 5.46
N LEU A 192 8.71 -10.33 6.62
CA LEU A 192 9.32 -9.01 6.74
C LEU A 192 10.62 -8.89 5.92
N ILE A 193 11.36 -9.98 5.68
CA ILE A 193 12.56 -9.99 4.82
C ILE A 193 12.19 -9.65 3.38
N VAL A 194 11.10 -10.23 2.87
CA VAL A 194 10.60 -9.98 1.50
C VAL A 194 10.00 -8.57 1.39
N CYS A 195 9.25 -8.14 2.40
CA CYS A 195 8.77 -6.76 2.48
C CYS A 195 9.95 -5.76 2.49
N SER A 196 11.03 -6.08 3.23
CA SER A 196 12.25 -5.27 3.30
C SER A 196 12.96 -5.22 1.96
N MET A 197 13.03 -6.33 1.23
CA MET A 197 13.60 -6.40 -0.12
C MET A 197 12.95 -5.37 -1.06
N TYR A 198 11.62 -5.35 -1.17
CA TYR A 198 10.92 -4.34 -1.99
C TYR A 198 11.15 -2.92 -1.45
N PHE A 199 11.09 -2.73 -0.14
CA PHE A 199 11.29 -1.42 0.46
C PHE A 199 12.67 -0.82 0.14
N VAL A 200 13.75 -1.60 0.29
CA VAL A 200 15.11 -1.13 -0.02
C VAL A 200 15.37 -1.01 -1.52
N LEU A 201 14.69 -1.79 -2.38
CA LEU A 201 14.74 -1.58 -3.83
C LEU A 201 14.16 -0.22 -4.21
N GLY A 202 13.04 0.17 -3.60
CA GLY A 202 12.49 1.52 -3.76
C GLY A 202 13.49 2.60 -3.33
N MET A 203 14.17 2.41 -2.20
CA MET A 203 15.23 3.31 -1.75
C MET A 203 16.37 3.39 -2.78
N LEU A 204 16.84 2.24 -3.28
CA LEU A 204 17.91 2.17 -4.27
C LEU A 204 17.55 2.90 -5.56
N PHE A 205 16.36 2.65 -6.11
CA PHE A 205 15.91 3.30 -7.35
C PHE A 205 15.85 4.83 -7.19
N GLU A 206 15.40 5.32 -6.05
CA GLU A 206 15.37 6.75 -5.77
C GLU A 206 16.77 7.35 -5.62
N MET A 207 17.70 6.66 -4.95
CA MET A 207 19.10 7.08 -4.86
C MET A 207 19.81 7.09 -6.23
N ILE A 208 19.51 6.11 -7.09
CA ILE A 208 20.02 6.07 -8.47
C ILE A 208 19.44 7.23 -9.28
N ARG A 209 18.13 7.51 -9.14
CA ARG A 209 17.45 8.61 -9.84
C ARG A 209 18.11 9.96 -9.61
N LYS A 210 18.63 10.20 -8.41
CA LYS A 210 19.35 11.43 -8.03
C LYS A 210 20.85 11.44 -8.37
N SER A 211 21.39 10.36 -8.92
CA SER A 211 22.82 10.24 -9.24
C SER A 211 23.28 11.35 -10.21
N PRO A 212 24.53 11.85 -10.10
CA PRO A 212 25.04 12.88 -11.01
C PRO A 212 25.08 12.43 -12.49
N ARG A 213 25.13 11.12 -12.77
CA ARG A 213 25.16 10.55 -14.13
C ARG A 213 23.76 10.51 -14.77
N GLN A 214 23.09 11.66 -14.85
CA GLN A 214 21.69 11.78 -15.27
C GLN A 214 21.41 11.17 -16.66
N LYS A 215 22.33 11.31 -17.64
CA LYS A 215 22.16 10.68 -18.97
C LYS A 215 22.04 9.17 -18.88
N ALA A 216 22.95 8.51 -18.16
CA ALA A 216 22.95 7.06 -17.98
C ALA A 216 21.72 6.59 -17.18
N VAL A 217 21.30 7.35 -16.17
CA VAL A 217 20.09 7.08 -15.38
C VAL A 217 18.84 7.11 -16.26
N VAL A 218 18.70 8.13 -17.11
CA VAL A 218 17.54 8.25 -18.01
C VAL A 218 17.52 7.13 -19.04
N ILE A 219 18.67 6.82 -19.66
CA ILE A 219 18.78 5.72 -20.63
C ILE A 219 18.45 4.38 -19.96
N GLY A 220 19.07 4.08 -18.81
CA GLY A 220 18.82 2.85 -18.07
C GLY A 220 17.37 2.70 -17.63
N ARG A 221 16.74 3.78 -17.14
CA ARG A 221 15.31 3.79 -16.79
C ARG A 221 14.42 3.46 -17.99
N ARG A 222 14.69 4.07 -19.16
CA ARG A 222 13.95 3.81 -20.40
C ARG A 222 14.09 2.36 -20.85
N ILE A 223 15.32 1.84 -20.85
CA ILE A 223 15.58 0.43 -21.20
C ILE A 223 14.80 -0.49 -20.25
N LEU A 224 14.88 -0.25 -18.93
CA LEU A 224 14.17 -1.07 -17.95
C LEU A 224 12.64 -0.95 -18.06
N ALA A 225 12.12 0.22 -18.44
CA ALA A 225 10.69 0.37 -18.73
C ALA A 225 10.26 -0.44 -19.96
N VAL A 226 11.03 -0.39 -21.06
CA VAL A 226 10.75 -1.16 -22.29
C VAL A 226 10.87 -2.66 -22.03
N VAL A 227 11.93 -3.10 -21.35
CA VAL A 227 12.09 -4.50 -20.91
C VAL A 227 10.92 -4.90 -20.01
N GLY A 228 10.49 -4.03 -19.11
CA GLY A 228 9.34 -4.27 -18.24
C GLY A 228 8.04 -4.50 -19.02
N VAL A 229 7.77 -3.71 -20.07
CA VAL A 229 6.62 -3.95 -20.96
C VAL A 229 6.76 -5.30 -21.65
N GLY A 230 7.95 -5.63 -22.15
CA GLY A 230 8.25 -6.94 -22.73
C GLY A 230 8.01 -8.09 -21.76
N LEU A 231 8.35 -7.94 -20.48
CA LEU A 231 8.10 -8.94 -19.43
C LEU A 231 6.61 -9.14 -19.17
N TYR A 232 5.81 -8.07 -19.14
CA TYR A 232 4.34 -8.19 -19.04
C TYR A 232 3.75 -8.96 -20.22
N ILE A 233 4.20 -8.66 -21.45
CA ILE A 233 3.76 -9.38 -22.65
C ILE A 233 4.21 -10.84 -22.59
N MET A 234 5.46 -11.10 -22.22
CA MET A 234 6.00 -12.46 -22.10
C MET A 234 5.22 -13.29 -21.08
N VAL A 235 5.00 -12.75 -19.87
CA VAL A 235 4.21 -13.43 -18.83
C VAL A 235 2.80 -13.70 -19.34
N TYR A 236 2.15 -12.74 -19.97
CA TYR A 236 0.81 -12.95 -20.55
C TYR A 236 0.80 -14.08 -21.57
N LEU A 237 1.73 -14.09 -22.54
CA LEU A 237 1.79 -15.12 -23.58
C LEU A 237 2.12 -16.51 -23.02
N VAL A 238 3.00 -16.59 -22.01
CA VAL A 238 3.37 -17.86 -21.37
C VAL A 238 2.22 -18.42 -20.53
N GLU A 239 1.56 -17.58 -19.73
CA GLU A 239 0.38 -18.01 -18.97
C GLU A 239 -0.72 -18.52 -19.92
N GLN A 240 -0.92 -17.88 -21.08
CA GLN A 240 -1.88 -18.31 -22.11
C GLN A 240 -1.51 -19.64 -22.79
N SER A 241 -0.23 -20.02 -22.80
CA SER A 241 0.18 -21.33 -23.36
C SER A 241 -0.04 -22.49 -22.38
N GLY A 242 -0.52 -22.21 -21.16
CA GLY A 242 -0.73 -23.20 -20.11
C GLY A 242 0.54 -23.58 -19.34
N TYR A 243 1.66 -22.90 -19.60
CA TYR A 243 2.88 -23.02 -18.81
C TYR A 243 2.89 -21.97 -17.69
N TYR A 244 3.24 -22.40 -16.47
CA TYR A 244 3.22 -21.52 -15.30
C TYR A 244 4.62 -21.36 -14.73
N PHE A 245 5.02 -20.11 -14.55
CA PHE A 245 6.20 -19.77 -13.77
C PHE A 245 5.86 -19.82 -12.28
N ASN A 246 6.89 -19.95 -11.44
CA ASN A 246 6.70 -19.76 -10.01
C ASN A 246 6.16 -18.34 -9.73
N ALA A 247 4.97 -18.27 -9.14
CA ALA A 247 4.21 -17.02 -8.98
C ALA A 247 5.01 -15.91 -8.28
N TYR A 248 5.87 -16.26 -7.32
CA TYR A 248 6.67 -15.27 -6.58
C TYR A 248 7.74 -14.60 -7.44
N HIS A 249 8.39 -15.34 -8.35
CA HIS A 249 9.32 -14.76 -9.31
C HIS A 249 8.59 -13.81 -10.26
N VAL A 250 7.40 -14.22 -10.71
CA VAL A 250 6.58 -13.39 -11.60
C VAL A 250 6.14 -12.12 -10.89
N VAL A 251 5.63 -12.20 -9.67
CA VAL A 251 5.24 -11.03 -8.87
C VAL A 251 6.43 -10.07 -8.71
N PHE A 252 7.62 -10.57 -8.39
CA PHE A 252 8.82 -9.75 -8.29
C PHE A 252 9.13 -9.04 -9.61
N MET A 253 9.20 -9.79 -10.72
CA MET A 253 9.50 -9.25 -12.05
C MET A 253 8.46 -8.20 -12.47
N LEU A 254 7.17 -8.49 -12.31
CA LEU A 254 6.08 -7.61 -12.70
C LEU A 254 5.96 -6.37 -11.80
N ALA A 255 6.25 -6.48 -10.51
CA ALA A 255 6.27 -5.34 -9.59
C ALA A 255 7.40 -4.37 -9.93
N VAL A 256 8.63 -4.87 -10.11
CA VAL A 256 9.77 -4.03 -10.51
C VAL A 256 9.50 -3.42 -11.90
N SER A 257 8.97 -4.20 -12.82
CA SER A 257 8.61 -3.73 -14.17
C SER A 257 7.57 -2.62 -14.12
N LEU A 258 6.48 -2.80 -13.37
CA LEU A 258 5.44 -1.78 -13.20
C LEU A 258 6.00 -0.49 -12.59
N TYR A 259 6.85 -0.62 -11.57
CA TYR A 259 7.52 0.50 -10.94
C TYR A 259 8.36 1.31 -11.95
N MET A 260 9.14 0.64 -12.78
CA MET A 260 9.99 1.27 -13.80
C MET A 260 9.18 1.88 -14.95
N ILE A 261 8.13 1.20 -15.41
CA ILE A 261 7.19 1.71 -16.42
C ILE A 261 6.54 3.00 -15.94
N ILE A 262 5.94 2.99 -14.73
CA ILE A 262 5.26 4.16 -14.19
C ILE A 262 6.26 5.30 -13.94
N MET A 263 7.49 4.99 -13.50
CA MET A 263 8.53 6.00 -13.35
C MET A 263 8.86 6.69 -14.69
N GLU A 264 9.00 5.96 -15.79
CA GLU A 264 9.22 6.55 -17.12
C GLU A 264 7.99 7.33 -17.60
N VAL A 265 6.80 6.73 -17.55
CA VAL A 265 5.52 7.33 -18.00
C VAL A 265 5.26 8.65 -17.28
N SER A 266 5.58 8.74 -15.98
CA SER A 266 5.40 9.97 -15.21
C SER A 266 6.15 11.17 -15.82
N THR A 267 7.25 10.93 -16.53
CA THR A 267 8.04 12.00 -17.15
C THR A 267 7.39 12.57 -18.41
N TRP A 268 6.46 11.84 -19.02
CA TRP A 268 5.72 12.26 -20.20
C TRP A 268 4.54 13.18 -19.84
N ILE A 269 4.12 13.18 -18.57
CA ILE A 269 3.03 14.02 -18.06
C ILE A 269 3.54 15.44 -17.83
N LYS A 270 3.41 16.31 -18.84
CA LYS A 270 3.83 17.72 -18.75
C LYS A 270 2.77 18.68 -18.24
N SER A 271 1.48 18.33 -18.39
CA SER A 271 0.37 19.19 -17.99
C SER A 271 0.29 19.34 -16.47
N GLU A 272 0.45 20.56 -15.96
CA GLU A 272 0.32 20.86 -14.52
C GLU A 272 -1.04 20.47 -13.96
N ARG A 273 -2.11 20.61 -14.75
CA ARG A 273 -3.48 20.25 -14.32
C ARG A 273 -3.55 18.76 -14.02
N VAL A 274 -2.97 17.92 -14.89
CA VAL A 274 -2.92 16.47 -14.72
C VAL A 274 -2.03 16.10 -13.53
N GLN A 275 -0.88 16.75 -13.37
CA GLN A 275 0.00 16.53 -12.21
C GLN A 275 -0.69 16.88 -10.88
N LYS A 276 -1.41 18.00 -10.82
CA LYS A 276 -2.21 18.42 -9.66
C LYS A 276 -3.34 17.44 -9.38
N LEU A 277 -3.99 16.90 -10.40
CA LEU A 277 -5.02 15.86 -10.26
C LEU A 277 -4.43 14.58 -9.67
N ILE A 278 -3.33 14.06 -10.23
CA ILE A 278 -2.62 12.87 -9.71
C ILE A 278 -2.21 13.08 -8.25
N ALA A 279 -1.64 14.25 -7.95
CA ALA A 279 -1.27 14.62 -6.59
C ALA A 279 -2.49 14.68 -5.66
N THR A 280 -3.65 15.12 -6.15
CA THR A 280 -4.88 15.19 -5.36
C THR A 280 -5.44 13.79 -5.10
N ILE A 281 -5.49 12.93 -6.11
CA ILE A 281 -5.97 11.55 -5.95
C ILE A 281 -5.04 10.76 -5.02
N GLY A 282 -3.73 10.79 -5.30
CA GLY A 282 -2.74 10.03 -4.56
C GLY A 282 -2.60 10.41 -3.09
N ARG A 283 -3.07 11.60 -2.66
CA ARG A 283 -2.98 11.99 -1.24
C ARG A 283 -3.90 11.18 -0.33
N HIS A 284 -5.01 10.67 -0.88
CA HIS A 284 -6.04 9.92 -0.15
C HIS A 284 -5.82 8.41 -0.21
N SER A 285 -4.70 7.96 -0.78
CA SER A 285 -4.43 6.54 -1.01
C SER A 285 -4.38 5.72 0.27
N PHE A 286 -3.91 6.30 1.38
CA PHE A 286 -3.86 5.60 2.67
C PHE A 286 -5.26 5.38 3.24
N ALA A 287 -6.10 6.44 3.26
CA ALA A 287 -7.50 6.32 3.66
C ALA A 287 -8.26 5.31 2.79
N TYR A 288 -8.03 5.34 1.47
CA TYR A 288 -8.60 4.39 0.53
C TYR A 288 -8.21 2.95 0.87
N TYR A 289 -6.92 2.72 1.12
CA TYR A 289 -6.38 1.41 1.49
C TYR A 289 -6.99 0.87 2.79
N LEU A 290 -7.31 1.72 3.76
CA LEU A 290 -7.97 1.26 4.98
C LEU A 290 -9.42 0.79 4.75
N LEU A 291 -10.12 1.37 3.76
CA LEU A 291 -11.58 1.22 3.64
C LEU A 291 -12.03 0.22 2.56
N HIS A 292 -11.17 -0.12 1.59
CA HIS A 292 -11.59 -0.85 0.39
C HIS A 292 -12.26 -2.21 0.68
N HIS A 293 -11.68 -3.07 1.53
CA HIS A 293 -12.30 -4.35 1.88
C HIS A 293 -13.64 -4.20 2.58
N VAL A 294 -13.70 -3.33 3.60
CA VAL A 294 -14.93 -3.11 4.37
C VAL A 294 -16.04 -2.64 3.45
N PHE A 295 -15.74 -1.74 2.52
CA PHE A 295 -16.73 -1.30 1.54
C PHE A 295 -17.19 -2.45 0.64
N LEU A 296 -16.26 -3.18 0.01
CA LEU A 296 -16.61 -4.25 -0.93
C LEU A 296 -17.51 -5.30 -0.27
N TYR A 297 -17.14 -5.81 0.91
CA TYR A 297 -17.94 -6.80 1.64
C TYR A 297 -19.23 -6.22 2.25
N ARG A 298 -19.37 -4.88 2.34
CA ARG A 298 -20.59 -4.24 2.84
C ARG A 298 -21.63 -4.02 1.75
N TYR A 299 -21.21 -3.65 0.55
CA TYR A 299 -22.11 -3.17 -0.49
C TYR A 299 -22.33 -4.18 -1.62
N LEU A 300 -21.34 -5.02 -1.94
CA LEU A 300 -21.51 -6.07 -2.95
C LEU A 300 -22.59 -7.11 -2.60
N PRO A 301 -22.88 -7.45 -1.32
CA PRO A 301 -23.97 -8.36 -1.00
C PRO A 301 -25.35 -7.95 -1.54
N ASN A 302 -25.58 -6.65 -1.81
CA ASN A 302 -26.83 -6.18 -2.43
C ASN A 302 -27.02 -6.67 -3.88
N PHE A 303 -25.97 -7.24 -4.48
CA PHE A 303 -25.98 -7.81 -5.82
C PHE A 303 -25.86 -9.35 -5.77
N SER A 304 -25.89 -9.97 -4.59
CA SER A 304 -25.80 -11.43 -4.46
C SER A 304 -26.95 -12.12 -5.19
N GLY A 305 -26.64 -13.20 -5.91
CA GLY A 305 -27.61 -13.94 -6.73
C GLY A 305 -28.02 -13.24 -8.03
N THR A 306 -27.37 -12.13 -8.41
CA THR A 306 -27.60 -11.48 -9.71
C THR A 306 -26.65 -12.00 -10.78
N VAL A 307 -27.12 -11.99 -12.03
CA VAL A 307 -26.30 -12.23 -13.23
C VAL A 307 -25.98 -10.89 -13.89
N MET A 308 -24.70 -10.56 -14.02
CA MET A 308 -24.23 -9.29 -14.54
C MET A 308 -23.59 -9.44 -15.93
N SER A 309 -24.06 -8.62 -16.87
CA SER A 309 -23.37 -8.41 -18.15
C SER A 309 -22.01 -7.74 -17.95
N GLY A 310 -21.14 -7.79 -18.95
CA GLY A 310 -19.80 -7.18 -18.85
C GLY A 310 -19.83 -5.67 -18.57
N SER A 311 -20.81 -4.94 -19.14
CA SER A 311 -21.00 -3.51 -18.85
C SER A 311 -21.45 -3.26 -17.41
N ASN A 312 -22.32 -4.11 -16.86
CA ASN A 312 -22.77 -4.02 -15.47
C ASN A 312 -21.64 -4.37 -14.50
N THR A 313 -20.81 -5.38 -14.80
CA THR A 313 -19.61 -5.70 -14.02
C THR A 313 -18.64 -4.51 -13.98
N LEU A 314 -18.37 -3.90 -15.14
CA LEU A 314 -17.48 -2.74 -15.23
C LEU A 314 -18.05 -1.53 -14.47
N LEU A 315 -19.36 -1.27 -14.60
CA LEU A 315 -20.03 -0.19 -13.88
C LEU A 315 -19.97 -0.42 -12.37
N LEU A 316 -20.19 -1.65 -11.91
CA LEU A 316 -20.10 -2.01 -10.49
C LEU A 316 -18.67 -1.81 -9.97
N PHE A 317 -17.65 -2.19 -10.74
CA PHE A 317 -16.26 -1.95 -10.37
C PHE A 317 -15.92 -0.46 -10.28
N ILE A 318 -16.23 0.33 -11.32
CA ILE A 318 -15.90 1.77 -11.36
C ILE A 318 -16.66 2.52 -10.26
N SER A 319 -17.94 2.20 -10.04
CA SER A 319 -18.72 2.80 -8.96
C SER A 319 -18.19 2.41 -7.58
N SER A 320 -17.73 1.17 -7.39
CA SER A 320 -17.06 0.73 -6.16
C SER A 320 -15.78 1.55 -5.91
N VAL A 321 -14.91 1.69 -6.91
CA VAL A 321 -13.70 2.50 -6.78
C VAL A 321 -14.03 3.96 -6.44
N GLY A 322 -15.00 4.55 -7.15
CA GLY A 322 -15.45 5.92 -6.93
C GLY A 322 -16.00 6.13 -5.52
N TYR A 323 -16.83 5.21 -5.03
CA TYR A 323 -17.44 5.29 -3.70
C TYR A 323 -16.39 5.14 -2.59
N ILE A 324 -15.51 4.14 -2.69
CA ILE A 324 -14.40 3.96 -1.73
C ILE A 324 -13.55 5.23 -1.67
N TYR A 325 -13.27 5.85 -2.82
CA TYR A 325 -12.51 7.10 -2.87
C TYR A 325 -13.25 8.27 -2.23
N LEU A 326 -14.57 8.41 -2.43
CA LEU A 326 -15.37 9.42 -1.75
C LEU A 326 -15.38 9.23 -0.23
N LEU A 327 -15.49 7.99 0.25
CA LEU A 327 -15.37 7.65 1.66
C LEU A 327 -13.98 8.00 2.21
N ALA A 328 -12.92 7.70 1.46
CA ALA A 328 -11.55 8.03 1.83
C ALA A 328 -11.36 9.56 1.99
N VAL A 329 -11.89 10.35 1.05
CA VAL A 329 -11.89 11.82 1.13
C VAL A 329 -12.70 12.30 2.33
N GLY A 330 -13.87 11.71 2.58
CA GLY A 330 -14.72 12.03 3.73
C GLY A 330 -14.00 11.78 5.05
N LEU A 331 -13.38 10.61 5.20
CA LEU A 331 -12.60 10.21 6.37
C LEU A 331 -11.45 11.20 6.64
N ASP A 332 -10.68 11.56 5.61
CA ASP A 332 -9.59 12.53 5.74
C ASP A 332 -10.09 13.93 6.15
N LYS A 333 -11.25 14.36 5.64
CA LYS A 333 -11.87 15.63 6.03
C LYS A 333 -12.35 15.61 7.47
N ILE A 334 -12.99 14.53 7.91
CA ILE A 334 -13.43 14.34 9.31
C ILE A 334 -12.20 14.39 10.22
N TYR A 335 -11.16 13.63 9.89
CA TYR A 335 -9.91 13.64 10.66
C TYR A 335 -9.30 15.04 10.74
N ALA A 336 -9.17 15.75 9.62
CA ALA A 336 -8.62 17.10 9.58
C ALA A 336 -9.42 18.08 10.45
N TYR A 337 -10.75 17.98 10.43
CA TYR A 337 -11.62 18.79 11.28
C TYR A 337 -11.40 18.49 12.77
N LEU A 338 -11.38 17.20 13.15
CA LEU A 338 -11.15 16.77 14.54
C LEU A 338 -9.78 17.20 15.06
N ALA A 339 -8.73 17.03 14.25
CA ALA A 339 -7.38 17.45 14.59
C ALA A 339 -7.30 18.97 14.77
N GLY A 340 -7.96 19.74 13.90
CA GLY A 340 -8.05 21.20 14.01
C GLY A 340 -8.82 21.66 15.26
N ALA A 341 -9.93 21.00 15.59
CA ALA A 341 -10.71 21.29 16.79
C ALA A 341 -9.92 21.01 18.08
N LEU A 342 -9.21 19.88 18.14
CA LEU A 342 -8.31 19.55 19.25
C LEU A 342 -7.17 20.56 19.40
N GLY A 343 -6.62 21.04 18.29
CA GLY A 343 -5.60 22.10 18.28
C GLY A 343 -6.12 23.41 18.89
N ARG A 344 -7.31 23.85 18.47
CA ARG A 344 -7.97 25.05 19.03
C ARG A 344 -8.28 24.90 20.52
N TRP A 345 -8.82 23.76 20.93
CA TRP A 345 -9.12 23.48 22.35
C TRP A 345 -7.86 23.49 23.23
N ARG A 346 -6.74 22.93 22.75
CA ARG A 346 -5.46 22.99 23.48
C ARG A 346 -4.92 24.41 23.61
N ALA A 347 -5.11 25.25 22.59
CA ALA A 347 -4.69 26.66 22.62
C ALA A 347 -5.54 27.52 23.58
N GLN A 348 -6.77 27.10 23.89
CA GLN A 348 -7.68 27.76 24.82
C GLN A 348 -7.43 27.38 26.30
N LYS A 349 -6.60 26.37 26.59
CA LYS A 349 -6.27 26.06 27.98
C LYS A 349 -5.30 27.11 28.53
N PRO A 350 -5.61 27.78 29.65
CA PRO A 350 -4.68 28.73 30.26
C PRO A 350 -3.37 28.00 30.62
N VAL A 351 -2.24 28.61 30.26
CA VAL A 351 -0.92 28.18 30.71
C VAL A 351 -0.97 28.18 32.24
N LYS A 352 -0.82 27.00 32.87
CA LYS A 352 -0.60 26.95 34.32
C LYS A 352 0.63 27.79 34.62
N VAL A 353 0.43 28.98 35.17
CA VAL A 353 1.48 29.80 35.77
C VAL A 353 2.17 28.89 36.78
N LYS A 354 3.44 28.54 36.52
CA LYS A 354 4.28 27.94 37.55
C LYS A 354 4.39 28.99 38.65
N GLY A 355 3.65 28.78 39.74
CA GLY A 355 3.86 29.56 40.96
C GLY A 355 5.29 29.31 41.41
N ASN A 356 6.06 30.39 41.54
CA ASN A 356 7.25 30.37 42.37
C ASN A 356 6.79 30.17 43.81
N SER A 357 7.13 29.03 44.39
CA SER A 357 7.21 28.81 45.82
C SER A 357 8.54 28.13 46.11
#